data_AF-A0AA92WJD6-F1
#
_entry.id   AF-A0AA92WJD6-F1
#
_cell.length_a   1.000
_cell.length_b   1.000
_cell.length_c   1.000
_cell.angle_alpha   90.00
_cell.angle_beta   90.00
_cell.angle_gamma   90.00
#
_symmetry.space_group_name_H-M   'P 1'
#
loop_
_entity.id
_entity.type
_entity.pdbx_description
1 polymer ?
#
loop_
_entity_poly.entity_id
_entity_poly.type
_entity_poly.pdbx_seq_one_letter_code
_entity_poly.pdbx_strand_id
1 'polypeptide(L)'
;MDYNNAIKYIEDHWNLVGTTTEKGLKIGKLIIVPSNEKSRERFFSSYLISNDENSAILPFISMPVEVWAIDVDYLYRNNVLFYKN
;
A
#
# COMPACT_ATOMS: atom_id res chain seq x y z
N MET A 1 5.28 -12.78 -2.14
CA MET A 1 4.14 -13.74 -2.12
C MET A 1 3.30 -13.55 -3.38
N ASP A 2 2.35 -14.42 -3.69
CA ASP A 2 1.34 -14.13 -4.73
C ASP A 2 0.21 -13.24 -4.18
N TYR A 3 -0.59 -12.67 -5.08
CA TYR A 3 -1.65 -11.71 -4.75
C TYR A 3 -2.74 -12.27 -3.85
N ASN A 4 -3.15 -13.54 -4.04
CA ASN A 4 -4.20 -14.15 -3.22
C ASN A 4 -3.72 -14.38 -1.78
N ASN A 5 -2.47 -14.79 -1.62
CA ASN A 5 -1.84 -14.89 -0.30
C ASN A 5 -1.68 -13.52 0.38
N ALA A 6 -1.41 -12.46 -0.40
CA ALA A 6 -1.37 -11.10 0.14
C ALA A 6 -2.75 -10.61 0.63
N ILE A 7 -3.83 -10.92 -0.09
CA ILE A 7 -5.20 -10.63 0.36
C ILE A 7 -5.47 -11.31 1.69
N LYS A 8 -5.24 -12.63 1.78
CA LYS A 8 -5.44 -13.39 3.02
C LYS A 8 -4.62 -12.83 4.18
N TYR A 9 -3.38 -12.44 3.92
CA TYR A 9 -2.54 -11.82 4.95
C TYR A 9 -3.18 -10.54 5.51
N ILE A 10 -3.72 -9.68 4.65
CA ILE A 10 -4.43 -8.47 5.08
C ILE A 10 -5.70 -8.82 5.88
N GLU A 11 -6.46 -9.83 5.44
CA GLU A 11 -7.65 -10.31 6.14
C GLU A 11 -7.30 -10.88 7.52
N ASP A 12 -6.18 -11.57 7.68
CA ASP A 12 -5.75 -12.16 8.95
C ASP A 12 -5.15 -11.13 9.91
N HIS A 13 -4.63 -10.02 9.38
CA HIS A 13 -3.88 -9.00 10.14
C HIS A 13 -4.53 -7.61 10.10
N TRP A 14 -5.82 -7.52 9.76
CA TRP A 14 -6.55 -6.25 9.69
C TRP A 14 -6.51 -5.47 11.01
N ASN A 15 -6.39 -6.19 12.13
CA ASN A 15 -6.27 -5.65 13.48
C ASN A 15 -4.98 -4.83 13.70
N LEU A 16 -3.99 -4.91 12.81
CA LEU A 16 -2.83 -4.02 12.82
C LEU A 16 -3.20 -2.58 12.46
N VAL A 17 -4.27 -2.37 11.68
CA VAL A 17 -4.72 -1.04 11.31
C VAL A 17 -5.24 -0.30 12.55
N GLY A 18 -4.76 0.94 12.74
CA GLY A 18 -5.02 1.75 13.92
C GLY A 18 -4.03 1.54 15.06
N THR A 19 -3.15 0.54 14.98
CA THR A 19 -2.07 0.34 15.96
C THR A 19 -0.86 1.22 15.67
N THR A 20 0.06 1.29 16.62
CA THR A 20 1.31 2.02 16.49
C THR A 20 2.48 1.03 16.52
N THR A 21 3.38 1.15 15.55
CA THR A 21 4.63 0.38 15.51
C THR A 21 5.54 0.73 16.70
N GLU A 22 6.54 -0.12 16.98
CA GLU A 22 7.56 0.14 18.01
C GLU A 22 8.32 1.47 17.81
N LYS A 23 8.33 1.99 16.57
CA LYS A 23 8.96 3.27 16.21
C LYS A 23 8.03 4.48 16.32
N GLY A 24 6.80 4.30 16.82
CA GLY A 24 5.83 5.39 17.00
C GLY A 24 5.02 5.74 15.75
N LEU A 25 5.15 5.00 14.65
CA LEU A 25 4.35 5.23 13.43
C LEU A 25 2.98 4.57 13.54
N LYS A 26 1.91 5.32 13.23
CA LYS A 26 0.54 4.81 13.22
C LYS A 26 0.30 4.06 11.91
N ILE A 27 -0.15 2.82 11.99
CA ILE A 27 -0.56 2.04 10.82
C ILE A 27 -1.95 2.53 10.40
N GLY A 28 -2.02 3.31 9.34
CA GLY A 28 -3.29 3.79 8.77
C GLY A 28 -3.93 2.77 7.82
N LYS A 29 -3.11 1.97 7.12
CA LYS A 29 -3.58 1.00 6.13
C LYS A 29 -2.54 -0.08 5.86
N LEU A 30 -3.01 -1.27 5.45
CA LEU A 30 -2.18 -2.29 4.80
C LEU A 30 -2.44 -2.25 3.31
N ILE A 31 -1.40 -2.21 2.49
CA ILE A 31 -1.51 -2.17 1.02
C ILE A 31 -0.68 -3.29 0.39
N ILE A 32 -1.13 -3.78 -0.76
CA ILE A 32 -0.40 -4.75 -1.58
C ILE A 32 0.41 -3.98 -2.61
N VAL A 33 1.72 -4.25 -2.69
CA VAL A 33 2.63 -3.60 -3.64
C VAL A 33 3.42 -4.63 -4.44
N PRO A 34 3.82 -4.35 -5.69
CA PRO A 34 4.75 -5.21 -6.41
C PRO A 34 6.08 -5.33 -5.65
N SER A 35 6.65 -6.54 -5.58
CA SER A 35 7.95 -6.75 -4.91
C SER A 35 9.11 -6.11 -5.68
N ASN A 36 9.00 -6.07 -7.02
CA ASN A 36 10.02 -5.48 -7.87
C ASN A 36 9.95 -3.95 -7.82
N GLU A 37 11.08 -3.29 -7.56
CA GLU A 37 11.21 -1.85 -7.41
C GLU A 37 10.61 -1.05 -8.58
N LYS A 38 10.98 -1.35 -9.82
CA LYS A 38 10.47 -0.65 -11.02
C LYS A 38 8.95 -0.78 -11.16
N SER A 39 8.40 -1.92 -10.80
CA SER A 39 6.95 -2.15 -10.83
C SER A 39 6.25 -1.42 -9.69
N ARG A 40 6.88 -1.36 -8.52
CA ARG A 40 6.41 -0.62 -7.35
C ARG A 40 6.38 0.89 -7.58
N GLU A 41 7.37 1.45 -8.26
CA GLU A 41 7.38 2.86 -8.68
C GLU A 41 6.19 3.19 -9.58
N ARG A 42 5.88 2.30 -10.54
CA ARG A 42 4.71 2.45 -11.42
C ARG A 42 3.40 2.31 -10.65
N PHE A 43 3.32 1.35 -9.73
CA PHE A 43 2.19 1.21 -8.81
C PHE A 43 1.96 2.51 -8.04
N PHE A 44 2.98 3.05 -7.37
CA PHE A 44 2.83 4.29 -6.60
C PHE A 44 2.49 5.48 -7.50
N SER A 45 3.07 5.58 -8.69
CA SER A 45 2.70 6.61 -9.66
C SER A 45 1.21 6.55 -10.01
N SER A 46 0.68 5.35 -10.28
CA SER A 46 -0.75 5.14 -10.57
C SER A 46 -1.63 5.42 -9.34
N TYR A 47 -1.22 4.96 -8.17
CA TYR A 47 -1.95 5.15 -6.91
C TYR A 47 -2.03 6.63 -6.54
N LEU A 48 -0.94 7.38 -6.72
CA LEU A 48 -0.88 8.83 -6.47
C LEU A 48 -1.84 9.62 -7.38
N ILE A 49 -1.96 9.21 -8.64
CA ILE A 49 -2.82 9.87 -9.63
C ILE A 49 -4.29 9.53 -9.40
N SER A 50 -4.60 8.26 -9.13
CA SER A 50 -5.98 7.76 -9.01
C SER A 50 -6.56 7.88 -7.60
N ASN A 51 -5.71 7.96 -6.58
CA ASN A 51 -6.06 7.77 -5.17
C ASN A 51 -6.82 6.44 -4.93
N ASP A 52 -6.54 5.42 -5.74
CA ASP A 52 -7.16 4.09 -5.66
C ASP A 52 -6.09 3.00 -5.79
N GLU A 53 -5.70 2.41 -4.65
CA GLU A 53 -4.70 1.35 -4.62
C GLU A 53 -5.17 0.06 -5.31
N ASN A 54 -6.49 -0.20 -5.30
CA ASN A 54 -7.04 -1.42 -5.88
C ASN A 54 -6.95 -1.36 -7.39
N SER A 55 -7.26 -0.22 -8.00
CA SER A 55 -7.02 0.02 -9.42
C SER A 55 -5.53 0.01 -9.76
N ALA A 56 -4.68 0.62 -8.91
CA ALA A 56 -3.25 0.72 -9.15
C ALA A 56 -2.52 -0.64 -9.13
N ILE A 57 -2.99 -1.63 -8.34
CA ILE A 57 -2.34 -2.95 -8.26
C ILE A 57 -2.75 -3.91 -9.38
N LEU A 58 -3.89 -3.69 -10.06
CA LEU A 58 -4.41 -4.60 -11.09
C LEU A 58 -3.39 -5.05 -12.14
N PRO A 59 -2.52 -4.18 -12.69
CA PRO A 59 -1.54 -4.58 -13.70
C PRO A 59 -0.46 -5.55 -13.18
N PHE A 60 -0.36 -5.74 -11.86
CA PHE A 60 0.74 -6.46 -11.22
C PHE A 60 0.28 -7.71 -10.44
N ILE A 61 -1.00 -8.06 -10.45
CA ILE A 61 -1.55 -9.17 -9.64
C ILE A 61 -0.97 -10.55 -10.02
N SER A 62 -0.42 -10.69 -11.24
CA SER A 62 0.26 -11.91 -11.70
C SER A 62 1.76 -11.94 -11.35
N MET A 63 2.27 -10.90 -10.69
CA MET A 63 3.68 -10.79 -10.28
C MET A 63 3.83 -11.07 -8.78
N PRO A 64 5.05 -11.34 -8.29
CA PRO A 64 5.32 -11.33 -6.86
C PRO A 64 5.01 -9.97 -6.23
N VAL A 65 4.30 -10.02 -5.10
CA VAL A 65 3.88 -8.85 -4.31
C VAL A 65 4.31 -8.97 -2.84
N GLU A 66 4.24 -7.84 -2.15
CA GLU A 66 4.46 -7.66 -0.71
C GLU A 66 3.27 -6.93 -0.08
N VAL A 67 3.07 -7.11 1.23
CA VAL A 67 2.11 -6.32 2.01
C VAL A 67 2.89 -5.32 2.85
N TRP A 68 2.56 -4.04 2.69
CA TRP A 68 3.20 -2.94 3.41
C TRP A 68 2.20 -2.26 4.33
N ALA A 69 2.62 -1.97 5.56
CA ALA A 69 1.90 -1.08 6.46
C ALA A 69 2.29 0.38 6.17
N ILE A 70 1.31 1.24 5.95
CA ILE A 70 1.52 2.66 5.64
C ILE A 70 0.83 3.57 6.66
N ASP A 71 1.48 4.69 6.95
CA ASP A 71 0.88 5.80 7.70
C ASP A 71 0.24 6.77 6.69
N VAL A 72 -1.06 6.59 6.45
CA VAL A 72 -1.84 7.40 5.51
C VAL A 72 -1.82 8.88 5.92
N ASP A 73 -1.91 9.17 7.23
CA ASP A 73 -1.89 10.54 7.74
C ASP A 73 -0.53 11.20 7.48
N TYR A 74 0.57 10.48 7.68
CA TYR A 74 1.92 10.95 7.35
C TYR A 74 2.06 11.24 5.85
N LEU A 75 1.56 10.34 5.01
CA LEU A 75 1.65 10.49 3.55
C LEU A 75 0.85 11.71 3.04
N TYR A 76 -0.31 12.00 3.63
CA TYR A 76 -1.05 13.24 3.33
C TYR A 76 -0.35 14.48 3.90
N ARG A 77 0.02 14.48 5.19
CA ARG A 77 0.64 15.64 5.86
C ARG A 77 1.93 16.11 5.20
N ASN A 78 2.72 15.18 4.69
CA ASN A 78 4.02 15.50 4.08
C ASN A 78 3.93 15.76 2.58
N ASN A 79 2.72 15.89 2.02
CA ASN A 79 2.54 15.95 0.58
C ASN A 79 3.35 14.83 -0.08
N VAL A 80 3.14 13.58 0.31
CA VAL A 80 3.68 12.42 -0.43
C VAL A 80 2.60 11.88 -1.36
N LEU A 81 1.34 11.87 -0.89
CA LEU A 81 0.15 11.63 -1.69
C LEU A 81 -0.59 12.95 -1.92
N PHE A 82 -0.32 13.66 -3.04
CA PHE A 82 -1.11 14.84 -3.41
C PHE A 82 -1.72 14.71 -4.80
N TYR A 83 -3.03 14.95 -4.88
CA TYR A 83 -3.79 15.18 -6.10
C TYR A 83 -3.88 16.68 -6.35
N LYS A 84 -3.58 17.13 -7.57
CA LYS A 84 -3.91 18.49 -8.03
C LYS A 84 -5.12 18.36 -8.96
N ASN A 85 -6.28 18.84 -8.50
CA ASN A 85 -7.47 19.03 -9.36
C ASN A 85 -7.12 19.93 -10.54
#